data_AF-A0A1A9F1Y6-F1
#
_entry.id   AF-A0A1A9F1Y6-F1
#
_cell.length_a   1.000
_cell.length_b   1.000
_cell.length_c   1.000
_cell.angle_alpha   90.00
_cell.angle_beta   90.00
_cell.angle_gamma   90.00
#
_symmetry.space_group_name_H-M   'P 1'
#
loop_
_entity.id
_entity.type
_entity.pdbx_description
1 polymer ?
#
loop_
_entity_poly.entity_id
_entity_poly.type
_entity_poly.pdbx_seq_one_letter_code
_entity_poly.pdbx_strand_id
1 'polypeptide(L)' 'MKQPITGYHLDELGDWVAQLACGHFQHVRHNPPWVSRPWVITEQGRASKLGCELECKKCDQGAPVDRCD' A
#
# COMPACT_ATOMS: atom_id res chain seq x y z
N MET A 1 -12.87 -1.05 -1.91
CA MET A 1 -12.69 -1.55 -3.27
C MET A 1 -11.31 -2.19 -3.36
N LYS A 2 -11.20 -3.36 -3.98
CA LYS A 2 -9.92 -4.05 -4.14
C LYS A 2 -9.15 -3.48 -5.32
N GLN A 3 -7.88 -3.15 -5.10
CA GLN A 3 -7.01 -2.52 -6.09
C GLN A 3 -5.63 -3.19 -6.05
N PRO A 4 -5.06 -3.57 -7.21
CA PRO A 4 -3.76 -4.22 -7.26
C PRO A 4 -2.64 -3.24 -6.87
N ILE A 5 -1.63 -3.77 -6.18
CA ILE A 5 -0.43 -3.00 -5.84
C ILE A 5 0.45 -2.87 -7.10
N THR A 6 0.77 -1.65 -7.47
CA THR A 6 1.62 -1.32 -8.63
C THR A 6 3.04 -0.96 -8.23
N GLY A 7 3.28 -0.59 -6.97
CA GLY A 7 4.60 -0.25 -6.48
C GLY A 7 4.63 0.05 -4.99
N TYR A 8 5.81 0.41 -4.50
CA TYR A 8 6.03 0.82 -3.12
C TYR A 8 6.99 2.01 -3.06
N HIS A 9 6.87 2.82 -2.02
CA HIS A 9 7.87 3.83 -1.66
C HIS A 9 7.92 3.97 -0.14
N LEU A 10 8.95 4.63 0.36
CA LEU A 10 9.03 5.07 1.74
C LEU A 10 8.51 6.51 1.81
N ASP A 11 7.72 6.81 2.83
CA ASP A 11 7.39 8.21 3.14
C ASP A 11 8.53 8.91 3.90
N GLU A 12 8.32 10.16 4.27
CA GLU A 12 9.29 10.99 4.98
C GLU A 12 9.70 10.43 6.35
N LEU A 13 8.88 9.55 6.93
CA LEU A 13 9.13 8.89 8.22
C LEU A 13 9.79 7.52 8.04
N GLY A 14 10.05 7.09 6.80
CA GLY A 14 10.59 5.76 6.50
C GLY A 14 9.55 4.65 6.65
N ASP A 15 8.26 4.97 6.59
CA ASP A 15 7.18 3.98 6.56
C ASP A 15 6.88 3.53 5.13
N TRP A 16 6.69 2.22 4.94
CA TRP A 16 6.33 1.67 3.62
C TRP A 16 4.91 2.02 3.21
N VAL A 17 4.79 2.59 2.02
CA VAL A 17 3.54 2.97 1.35
C VAL A 17 3.41 2.17 0.06
N ALA A 18 2.30 1.46 -0.09
CA ALA A 18 1.93 0.78 -1.32
C ALA A 18 1.19 1.73 -2.25
N GLN A 19 1.60 1.75 -3.51
CA GLN A 19 0.92 2.43 -4.59
C GLN A 19 -0.09 1.47 -5.20
N LEU A 20 -1.34 1.90 -5.33
CA LEU A 20 -2.42 1.10 -5.89
C LEU A 20 -2.76 1.59 -7.30
N ALA A 21 -3.28 0.69 -8.15
CA ALA A 21 -3.64 1.03 -9.53
C ALA A 21 -4.71 2.12 -9.66
N CYS A 22 -5.54 2.31 -8.62
CA CYS A 22 -6.50 3.43 -8.56
C CYS A 22 -5.85 4.81 -8.38
N GLY A 23 -4.53 4.90 -8.20
CA GLY A 23 -3.83 6.16 -7.92
C GLY A 23 -3.83 6.58 -6.45
N HIS A 24 -4.34 5.73 -5.55
CA HIS A 24 -4.24 5.93 -4.11
C HIS A 24 -3.03 5.23 -3.51
N PHE A 25 -2.60 5.77 -2.37
CA PHE A 25 -1.52 5.27 -1.55
C PHE A 25 -2.06 4.70 -0.24
N GLN A 26 -1.53 3.56 0.17
CA GLN A 26 -1.88 2.89 1.41
C GLN A 26 -0.63 2.52 2.21
N HIS A 27 -0.54 2.97 3.45
CA HIS A 27 0.50 2.51 4.38
C HIS A 27 0.40 1.01 4.61
N VAL A 28 1.51 0.32 4.39
CA VAL A 28 1.64 -1.15 4.49
C VAL A 28 2.63 -1.60 5.56
N ARG A 29 3.01 -0.72 6.49
CA ARG A 29 3.90 -1.03 7.61
C ARG A 29 3.45 -2.24 8.46
N HIS A 30 4.44 -2.94 9.00
CA HIS A 30 4.26 -4.06 9.92
C HIS A 30 4.40 -3.52 11.36
N ASN A 31 3.32 -3.54 12.14
CA ASN A 31 3.31 -3.07 13.53
C ASN A 31 2.56 -4.06 14.45
N PRO A 32 3.20 -5.18 14.83
CA PRO A 32 2.64 -6.11 15.81
C PRO A 32 2.46 -5.44 17.18
N PRO A 33 1.39 -5.74 17.92
CA PRO A 33 0.33 -6.73 17.66
C PRO A 33 -0.84 -6.21 16.79
N TRP A 34 -0.85 -4.93 16.44
CA TRP A 34 -2.00 -4.25 15.84
C TRP A 34 -2.19 -4.54 14.34
N VAL A 35 -1.08 -4.66 13.59
CA VAL A 35 -1.10 -4.91 12.14
C VAL A 35 0.02 -5.86 11.75
N SER A 36 -0.33 -7.07 11.29
CA SER A 36 0.63 -8.07 10.82
C SER A 36 0.73 -8.09 9.30
N ARG A 37 1.73 -7.38 8.76
CA ARG A 37 2.12 -7.41 7.33
C ARG A 37 3.59 -7.81 7.14
N PRO A 38 4.01 -9.03 7.55
CA PRO A 38 5.43 -9.41 7.58
C PRO A 38 6.11 -9.37 6.20
N TRP A 39 5.31 -9.51 5.13
CA TRP A 39 5.77 -9.40 3.75
C TRP A 39 6.32 -8.01 3.40
N VAL A 40 5.97 -6.95 4.13
CA VAL A 40 6.49 -5.60 3.82
C VAL A 40 7.95 -5.41 4.25
N ILE A 41 8.42 -6.24 5.20
CA ILE A 41 9.72 -6.09 5.87
C ILE A 41 10.85 -6.36 4.87
N THR A 42 10.70 -7.37 4.03
CA THR A 42 11.71 -7.78 3.05
C THR A 42 11.34 -7.31 1.65
N GLU A 43 12.34 -7.01 0.84
CA GLU A 43 12.13 -6.66 -0.57
C GLU A 43 11.46 -7.80 -1.34
N GLN A 44 11.88 -9.04 -1.11
CA GLN A 44 11.27 -10.22 -1.71
C GLN A 44 9.78 -10.37 -1.35
N GLY A 45 9.42 -10.09 -0.09
CA GLY A 45 8.03 -10.11 0.35
C GLY A 45 7.19 -9.03 -0.34
N ARG A 46 7.72 -7.81 -0.49
CA ARG A 46 7.06 -6.73 -1.24
C ARG A 46 6.90 -7.08 -2.71
N ALA A 47 7.96 -7.61 -3.34
CA ALA A 47 7.94 -8.05 -4.73
C ALA A 47 6.89 -9.14 -4.97
N SER A 48 6.79 -10.11 -4.06
CA SER A 48 5.76 -11.16 -4.10
C SER A 48 4.32 -10.62 -3.98
N LYS A 49 4.14 -9.38 -3.51
CA LYS A 49 2.84 -8.73 -3.37
C LYS A 49 2.52 -7.75 -4.49
N LEU A 50 3.44 -7.47 -5.40
CA LEU A 50 3.12 -6.72 -6.62
C LEU A 50 2.03 -7.46 -7.40
N GLY A 51 1.02 -6.72 -7.88
CA GLY A 51 -0.16 -7.27 -8.55
C GLY A 51 -1.20 -7.90 -7.62
N CYS A 52 -0.89 -8.16 -6.34
CA CYS A 52 -1.91 -8.60 -5.38
C CYS A 52 -2.87 -7.44 -5.05
N GLU A 53 -4.14 -7.78 -4.85
CA GLU A 53 -5.15 -6.79 -4.51
C GLU A 53 -5.14 -6.43 -3.03
N LEU A 54 -5.21 -5.14 -2.72
CA LEU A 54 -5.46 -4.58 -1.39
C LEU A 54 -6.77 -3.81 -1.36
N GLU A 55 -7.42 -3.79 -0.19
CA GLU A 55 -8.61 -2.96 0.01
C GLU A 55 -8.23 -1.48 0.10
N CYS A 56 -8.57 -0.71 -0.93
CA CYS A 56 -8.43 0.74 -0.94
C CYS A 56 -9.65 1.39 -0.26
N LYS A 57 -9.46 1.80 1.01
CA LYS A 57 -10.48 2.56 1.77
C LYS A 57 -10.80 3.92 1.15
N LYS A 58 -9.81 4.55 0.48
CA LYS A 58 -9.99 5.85 -0.19
C LYS A 58 -10.96 5.73 -1.37
N CYS A 59 -10.90 4.64 -2.13
CA CYS A 59 -11.92 4.34 -3.15
C CYS A 59 -13.31 4.14 -2.53
N ASP A 60 -13.42 3.40 -1.41
CA ASP A 60 -14.71 3.21 -0.73
C ASP A 60 -15.31 4.53 -0.23
N GLN A 61 -14.46 5.49 0.11
CA GLN A 61 -14.85 6.81 0.60
C GLN A 61 -15.03 7.84 -0.53
N GLY A 62 -14.78 7.49 -1.78
CA GLY A 62 -14.81 8.43 -2.91
C GLY A 62 -13.78 9.56 -2.79
N ALA A 63 -12.67 9.32 -2.07
CA ALA A 63 -11.64 10.31 -1.85
C ALA A 63 -10.84 10.58 -3.15
N PRO A 64 -10.34 11.81 -3.36
CA PRO A 64 -9.49 12.13 -4.50
C PRO A 64 -8.23 11.26 -4.51
N VAL A 65 -7.69 11.00 -5.71
CA VAL A 65 -6.44 10.24 -5.86
C VAL A 65 -5.26 10.98 -5.25
N ASP A 66 -4.30 10.25 -4.70
CA ASP A 66 -3.13 10.85 -4.06
C ASP A 66 -2.08 11.31 -5.07
N ARG A 67 -2.15 10.79 -6.29
CA ARG A 67 -1.35 11.28 -7.39
C ARG A 67 -1.91 12.64 -7.82
N CYS A 68 -1.22 13.72 -7.46
CA CYS A 68 -1.34 14.98 -8.19
C CYS A 68 -0.81 14.74 -9.60
N ASP A 69 -1.69 14.86 -10.59
CA ASP A 69 -1.26 15.16 -11.96
C ASP A 69 -0.75 16.61 -12.01
#